data_AF-A0A949X4J9-F1
#
_entry.id   AF-A0A949X4J9-F1
#
_cell.length_a   1.000
_cell.length_b   1.000
_cell.length_c   1.000
_cell.angle_alpha   90.00
_cell.angle_beta   90.00
_cell.angle_gamma   90.00
#
_symmetry.space_group_name_H-M   'P 1'
#
loop_
_entity.id
_entity.type
_entity.pdbx_description
1 polymer ?
#
loop_
_entity_poly.entity_id
_entity_poly.type
_entity_poly.pdbx_seq_one_letter_code
_entity_poly.pdbx_strand_id
1 'polypeptide(L)'
;MANLFDLPRYIAVEGPIRVGKSTLAGILAERLNAQQVMEPEDNPFLASFYEGERGAGFQAQFAFLIRRFEQLQALDVGPLSQRNVVTDFIFEKDKIFACLNLSDQELDTYNRYYNHFREQLPTPDLVIYLQATPEVLKKRLKKKNAVSEKAISEDYLQEVIKAYEHFFFHYTSSDLLIVNTSEIDFVERNEDLQELLRKVSAPIKGTQYFLPLGRQEAASA
;
A
#
# COMPACT_ATOMS: atom_id res chain seq x y z
N MET A 1 -6.15 24.85 -27.04
CA MET A 1 -7.00 24.07 -26.12
C MET A 1 -6.05 23.40 -25.15
N ALA A 2 -5.99 23.88 -23.90
CA ALA A 2 -5.05 23.38 -22.91
C ALA A 2 -5.42 21.95 -22.51
N ASN A 3 -4.42 21.07 -22.44
CA ASN A 3 -4.58 19.68 -21.98
C ASN A 3 -5.28 19.70 -20.61
N LEU A 4 -6.54 19.24 -20.55
CA LEU A 4 -7.13 18.83 -19.29
C LEU A 4 -6.32 17.63 -18.82
N PHE A 5 -5.61 17.78 -17.71
CA PHE A 5 -5.08 16.63 -17.00
C PHE A 5 -6.28 15.87 -16.43
N ASP A 6 -6.57 14.69 -16.99
CA ASP A 6 -7.55 13.79 -16.41
C ASP A 6 -7.03 13.31 -15.05
N LEU A 7 -7.87 13.45 -14.02
CA LEU A 7 -7.56 12.94 -12.70
C LEU A 7 -7.40 11.42 -12.74
N PRO A 8 -6.48 10.84 -11.94
CA PRO A 8 -6.31 9.39 -11.88
C PRO A 8 -7.63 8.73 -11.47
N ARG A 9 -8.04 7.71 -12.24
CA ARG A 9 -9.32 7.02 -12.06
C ARG A 9 -9.16 5.79 -11.20
N TYR A 10 -8.01 5.14 -11.28
CA TYR A 10 -7.61 4.06 -10.40
C TYR A 10 -6.43 4.50 -9.53
N ILE A 11 -6.69 4.73 -8.24
CA ILE A 11 -5.69 5.11 -7.24
C ILE A 11 -5.46 3.95 -6.28
N ALA A 12 -4.21 3.63 -5.99
CA ALA A 12 -3.87 2.69 -4.93
C ALA A 12 -3.10 3.40 -3.81
N VAL A 13 -3.46 3.14 -2.56
CA VAL A 13 -2.73 3.62 -1.38
C VAL A 13 -1.89 2.48 -0.83
N GLU A 14 -0.60 2.71 -0.65
CA GLU A 14 0.35 1.69 -0.22
C GLU A 14 1.22 2.12 0.94
N GLY A 15 1.88 1.14 1.55
CA GLY A 15 2.87 1.33 2.60
C GLY A 15 2.83 0.29 3.71
N PRO A 16 3.77 0.40 4.67
CA PRO A 16 3.95 -0.62 5.69
C PRO A 16 2.71 -0.76 6.60
N ILE A 17 2.73 -1.82 7.40
CA ILE A 17 1.64 -2.16 8.33
C ILE A 17 1.35 -0.95 9.24
N ARG A 18 0.05 -0.62 9.37
CA ARG A 18 -0.46 0.50 10.19
C ARG A 18 0.05 1.90 9.86
N VAL A 19 0.52 2.14 8.64
CA VAL A 19 0.82 3.51 8.19
C VAL A 19 -0.45 4.35 7.94
N GLY A 20 -1.63 3.71 7.86
CA GLY A 20 -2.93 4.37 7.68
C GLY A 20 -3.51 4.27 6.26
N LYS A 21 -3.07 3.28 5.47
CA LYS A 21 -3.55 3.01 4.11
C LYS A 21 -5.08 2.97 4.02
N SER A 22 -5.69 2.11 4.82
CA SER A 22 -7.14 1.87 4.79
C SER A 22 -7.95 3.11 5.13
N THR A 23 -7.45 3.94 6.05
CA THR A 23 -8.07 5.22 6.40
C THR A 23 -8.00 6.19 5.23
N LEU A 24 -6.82 6.37 4.62
CA LEU A 24 -6.68 7.27 3.48
C LEU A 24 -7.47 6.79 2.25
N ALA A 25 -7.43 5.48 1.97
CA ALA A 25 -8.19 4.88 0.87
C ALA A 25 -9.70 5.10 1.05
N GLY A 26 -10.23 4.97 2.26
CA GLY A 26 -11.64 5.27 2.56
C GLY A 26 -11.99 6.74 2.32
N ILE A 27 -11.17 7.66 2.82
CA ILE A 27 -11.38 9.10 2.63
C ILE A 27 -11.35 9.48 1.15
N LEU A 28 -10.39 8.93 0.39
CA LEU A 28 -10.29 9.17 -1.05
C LEU A 28 -11.49 8.58 -1.80
N ALA A 29 -11.93 7.37 -1.42
CA ALA A 29 -13.07 6.74 -2.06
C ALA A 29 -14.36 7.56 -1.88
N GLU A 30 -14.61 8.06 -0.66
CA GLU A 30 -15.76 8.93 -0.38
C GLU A 30 -15.70 10.23 -1.19
N ARG A 31 -14.55 10.92 -1.22
CA ARG A 31 -14.43 12.20 -1.93
C ARG A 31 -14.51 12.08 -3.45
N LEU A 32 -14.00 10.98 -4.00
CA LEU A 32 -13.98 10.74 -5.45
C LEU A 32 -15.22 9.98 -5.94
N ASN A 33 -16.16 9.67 -5.04
CA ASN A 33 -17.30 8.78 -5.29
C ASN A 33 -16.84 7.48 -6.00
N ALA A 34 -15.76 6.90 -5.47
CA ALA A 34 -15.08 5.76 -6.05
C ALA A 34 -15.49 4.46 -5.36
N GLN A 35 -15.41 3.35 -6.09
CA GLN A 35 -15.46 2.03 -5.50
C GLN A 35 -14.22 1.81 -4.63
N GLN A 36 -14.44 1.54 -3.35
CA GLN A 36 -13.38 1.15 -2.43
C GLN A 36 -13.15 -0.37 -2.51
N VAL A 37 -11.90 -0.78 -2.66
CA VAL A 37 -11.49 -2.19 -2.61
C VAL A 37 -10.35 -2.38 -1.63
N MET A 38 -10.59 -3.19 -0.60
CA MET A 38 -9.69 -3.35 0.54
C MET A 38 -8.92 -4.66 0.45
N GLU A 39 -7.72 -4.67 1.01
CA GLU A 39 -6.88 -5.85 1.11
C GLU A 39 -7.64 -7.00 1.80
N PRO A 40 -7.53 -8.25 1.30
CA PRO A 40 -8.18 -9.37 1.96
C PRO A 40 -7.42 -9.71 3.25
N GLU A 41 -8.09 -9.60 4.40
CA GLU A 41 -7.47 -9.88 5.71
C GLU A 41 -7.50 -11.36 6.09
N ASP A 42 -8.46 -12.12 5.56
CA ASP A 42 -8.63 -13.52 5.89
C ASP A 42 -7.62 -14.38 5.12
N ASN A 43 -6.90 -15.24 5.83
CA ASN A 43 -5.98 -16.21 5.27
C ASN A 43 -5.81 -17.37 6.26
N PRO A 44 -6.26 -18.60 5.90
CA PRO A 44 -6.30 -19.73 6.83
C PRO A 44 -4.92 -20.23 7.24
N PHE A 45 -3.86 -19.84 6.52
CA PHE A 45 -2.48 -20.28 6.79
C PHE A 45 -1.68 -19.28 7.64
N LEU A 46 -2.25 -18.13 8.00
CA LEU A 46 -1.53 -17.12 8.79
C LEU A 46 -1.14 -17.62 10.18
N ALA A 47 -2.01 -18.39 10.85
CA ALA A 47 -1.72 -18.94 12.16
C ALA A 47 -0.49 -19.87 12.10
N SER A 48 -0.55 -20.87 11.22
CA SER A 48 0.57 -21.79 10.92
C SER A 48 1.86 -21.07 10.53
N PHE A 49 1.76 -19.99 9.74
CA PHE A 49 2.91 -19.18 9.37
C PHE A 49 3.58 -18.53 10.59
N TYR A 50 2.80 -17.92 11.48
CA TYR A 50 3.35 -17.31 12.71
C TYR A 50 3.87 -18.35 13.71
N GLU A 51 3.34 -19.57 13.68
CA GLU A 51 3.84 -20.70 14.47
C GLU A 51 5.12 -21.33 13.88
N GLY A 52 5.54 -20.91 12.69
CA GLY A 52 6.75 -21.41 12.04
C GLY A 52 6.60 -22.81 11.43
N GLU A 53 5.36 -23.22 11.11
CA GLU A 53 5.11 -24.51 10.48
C GLU A 53 5.76 -24.60 9.09
N ARG A 54 6.43 -25.72 8.83
CA ARG A 54 7.14 -25.94 7.56
C ARG A 54 6.16 -25.88 6.37
N GLY A 55 6.43 -25.00 5.42
CA GLY A 55 5.63 -24.81 4.20
C GLY A 55 4.44 -23.85 4.37
N ALA A 56 4.13 -23.41 5.60
CA ALA A 56 3.03 -22.46 5.83
C ALA A 56 3.31 -21.09 5.20
N GLY A 57 4.57 -20.67 5.10
CA GLY A 57 4.97 -19.44 4.39
C GLY A 57 4.52 -19.43 2.93
N PHE A 58 4.79 -20.51 2.20
CA PHE A 58 4.34 -20.64 0.80
C PHE A 58 2.82 -20.67 0.69
N GLN A 59 2.13 -21.43 1.56
CA GLN A 59 0.67 -21.53 1.55
C GLN A 59 0.00 -20.17 1.84
N ALA A 60 0.47 -19.46 2.85
CA ALA A 60 -0.03 -18.14 3.20
C ALA A 60 0.18 -17.15 2.05
N GLN A 61 1.36 -17.14 1.43
CA GLN A 61 1.67 -16.24 0.33
C GLN A 61 0.88 -16.55 -0.93
N PHE A 62 0.72 -17.83 -1.27
CA PHE A 62 -0.08 -18.21 -2.43
C PHE A 62 -1.56 -17.90 -2.24
N ALA A 63 -2.09 -18.06 -1.02
CA ALA A 63 -3.46 -17.69 -0.69
C ALA A 63 -3.68 -16.18 -0.85
N PHE A 64 -2.75 -15.34 -0.38
CA PHE A 64 -2.82 -13.89 -0.61
C PHE A 64 -2.73 -13.54 -2.09
N LEU A 65 -1.82 -14.18 -2.83
CA LEU A 65 -1.64 -13.95 -4.26
C LEU A 65 -2.95 -14.17 -5.04
N ILE A 66 -3.63 -15.30 -4.79
CA ILE A 66 -4.90 -15.63 -5.44
C ILE A 66 -5.98 -14.62 -5.06
N ARG A 67 -6.17 -14.34 -3.76
CA ARG A 67 -7.24 -13.43 -3.31
C ARG A 67 -7.06 -12.02 -3.87
N ARG A 68 -5.82 -11.51 -3.87
CA ARG A 68 -5.48 -10.20 -4.47
C ARG A 68 -5.74 -10.21 -5.98
N PHE A 69 -5.37 -11.29 -6.67
CA PHE A 69 -5.67 -11.44 -8.09
C PHE A 69 -7.17 -11.39 -8.37
N GLU A 70 -7.98 -12.19 -7.66
CA GLU A 70 -9.43 -12.25 -7.85
C GLU A 70 -10.11 -10.89 -7.62
N GLN A 71 -9.71 -10.18 -6.55
CA GLN A 71 -10.25 -8.85 -6.26
C GLN A 71 -9.87 -7.81 -7.32
N LEU A 72 -8.62 -7.82 -7.78
CA LEU A 72 -8.12 -6.85 -8.76
C LEU A 72 -8.60 -7.16 -10.18
N GLN A 73 -8.80 -8.44 -10.52
CA GLN A 73 -9.33 -8.85 -11.82
C GLN A 73 -10.81 -8.46 -11.96
N ALA A 74 -11.55 -8.42 -10.86
CA ALA A 74 -12.96 -8.00 -10.84
C ALA A 74 -13.15 -6.47 -10.97
N LEU A 75 -12.07 -5.68 -11.03
CA LEU A 75 -12.15 -4.22 -11.14
C LEU A 75 -12.62 -3.78 -12.55
N ASP A 76 -13.64 -2.95 -12.58
CA ASP A 76 -14.07 -2.26 -13.81
C ASP A 76 -13.33 -0.91 -13.95
N VAL A 77 -12.09 -0.96 -14.45
CA VAL A 77 -11.21 0.20 -14.66
C VAL A 77 -10.80 0.38 -16.13
N GLY A 78 -11.50 -0.27 -17.06
CA GLY A 78 -11.24 -0.14 -18.48
C GLY A 78 -11.58 1.26 -19.03
N PRO A 79 -11.18 1.59 -20.27
CA PRO A 79 -11.42 2.91 -20.88
C PRO A 79 -12.90 3.33 -20.93
N LEU A 80 -13.81 2.36 -20.95
CA LEU A 80 -15.26 2.56 -20.98
C LEU A 80 -15.90 2.59 -19.59
N SER A 81 -15.15 2.26 -18.54
CA SER A 81 -15.65 2.36 -17.17
C SER A 81 -16.08 3.79 -16.90
N GLN A 82 -17.09 3.97 -16.06
CA GLN A 82 -17.49 5.29 -15.52
C GLN A 82 -17.21 5.41 -14.02
N ARG A 83 -16.61 4.39 -13.42
CA ARG A 83 -16.31 4.37 -11.98
C ARG A 83 -14.87 4.75 -11.74
N ASN A 84 -14.64 5.46 -10.64
CA ASN A 84 -13.34 5.60 -10.05
C ASN A 84 -13.13 4.42 -9.10
N VAL A 85 -11.89 3.99 -8.90
CA VAL A 85 -11.53 2.92 -7.97
C VAL A 85 -10.42 3.41 -7.06
N VAL A 86 -10.57 3.14 -5.77
CA VAL A 86 -9.52 3.33 -4.78
C VAL A 86 -9.24 2.01 -4.08
N THR A 87 -7.99 1.53 -4.15
CA THR A 87 -7.53 0.38 -3.37
C THR A 87 -6.60 0.81 -2.24
N ASP A 88 -6.49 0.01 -1.18
CA ASP A 88 -5.46 0.17 -0.14
C ASP A 88 -4.28 -0.81 -0.30
N PHE A 89 -4.14 -1.35 -1.50
CA PHE A 89 -3.06 -2.24 -1.90
C PHE A 89 -2.81 -2.24 -3.42
N ILE A 90 -1.61 -2.64 -3.82
CA ILE A 90 -1.26 -3.02 -5.20
C ILE A 90 -0.91 -4.50 -5.30
N PHE A 91 -1.00 -5.09 -6.50
CA PHE A 91 -0.65 -6.50 -6.69
C PHE A 91 0.84 -6.76 -6.44
N GLU A 92 1.70 -5.84 -6.84
CA GLU A 92 3.16 -5.91 -6.70
C GLU A 92 3.66 -6.03 -5.26
N LYS A 93 2.87 -5.59 -4.27
CA LYS A 93 3.25 -5.70 -2.86
C LYS A 93 3.44 -7.16 -2.43
N ASP A 94 2.77 -8.10 -3.09
CA ASP A 94 2.86 -9.52 -2.76
C ASP A 94 4.31 -10.01 -2.88
N LYS A 95 5.03 -9.52 -3.90
CA LYS A 95 6.46 -9.78 -4.09
C LYS A 95 7.32 -9.37 -2.91
N ILE A 96 6.98 -8.28 -2.22
CA ILE A 96 7.73 -7.80 -1.04
C ILE A 96 7.73 -8.90 0.03
N PHE A 97 6.55 -9.42 0.35
CA PHE A 97 6.41 -10.47 1.35
C PHE A 97 6.89 -11.84 0.86
N ALA A 98 6.77 -12.14 -0.43
CA ALA A 98 7.27 -13.38 -1.00
C ALA A 98 8.80 -13.47 -0.88
N CYS A 99 9.52 -12.38 -1.22
CA CYS A 99 10.98 -12.32 -1.08
C CYS A 99 11.46 -12.43 0.37
N LEU A 100 10.65 -12.00 1.34
CA LEU A 100 11.01 -12.07 2.76
C LEU A 100 10.77 -13.45 3.38
N ASN A 101 9.79 -14.20 2.87
CA ASN A 101 9.25 -15.37 3.57
C ASN A 101 9.44 -16.70 2.82
N LEU A 102 9.78 -16.67 1.54
CA LEU A 102 9.92 -17.88 0.72
C LEU A 102 11.38 -18.22 0.48
N SER A 103 11.68 -19.52 0.43
CA SER A 103 12.96 -20.02 -0.09
C SER A 103 13.09 -19.77 -1.59
N ASP A 104 14.32 -19.82 -2.13
CA ASP A 104 14.56 -19.61 -3.57
C ASP A 104 13.73 -20.53 -4.47
N GLN A 105 13.54 -21.80 -4.06
CA GLN A 105 12.76 -22.78 -4.83
C GLN A 105 11.25 -22.49 -4.80
N GLU A 106 10.74 -22.06 -3.64
CA GLU A 106 9.36 -21.61 -3.49
C GLU A 106 9.12 -20.31 -4.28
N LEU A 107 10.09 -19.40 -4.26
CA LEU A 107 10.04 -18.12 -4.93
C LEU A 107 10.01 -18.28 -6.46
N ASP A 108 10.77 -19.23 -7.02
CA ASP A 108 10.71 -19.58 -8.46
C ASP A 108 9.29 -20.00 -8.87
N THR A 109 8.69 -20.90 -8.09
CA THR A 109 7.31 -21.36 -8.35
C THR A 109 6.32 -20.22 -8.22
N TYR A 110 6.40 -19.45 -7.13
CA TYR A 110 5.57 -18.28 -6.90
C TYR A 110 5.66 -17.28 -8.05
N ASN A 111 6.87 -16.97 -8.54
CA ASN A 111 7.09 -15.99 -9.60
C ASN A 111 6.42 -16.39 -10.92
N ARG A 112 6.36 -17.67 -11.25
CA ARG A 112 5.67 -18.16 -12.46
C ARG A 112 4.18 -17.83 -12.43
N TYR A 113 3.51 -18.08 -11.30
CA TYR A 113 2.09 -17.75 -11.14
C TYR A 113 1.87 -16.25 -11.03
N TYR A 114 2.70 -15.56 -10.25
CA TYR A 114 2.64 -14.11 -10.12
C TYR A 114 2.67 -13.43 -11.50
N ASN A 115 3.62 -13.80 -12.36
CA ASN A 115 3.77 -13.17 -13.68
C ASN A 115 2.53 -13.44 -14.55
N HIS A 116 2.01 -14.67 -14.54
CA HIS A 116 0.80 -15.03 -15.27
C HIS A 116 -0.44 -14.24 -14.82
N PHE A 117 -0.58 -14.01 -13.51
CA PHE A 117 -1.67 -13.20 -12.96
C PHE A 117 -1.48 -11.71 -13.26
N ARG A 118 -0.26 -11.18 -13.12
CA ARG A 118 0.03 -9.76 -13.31
C ARG A 118 -0.33 -9.25 -14.70
N GLU A 119 -0.14 -10.08 -15.73
CA GLU A 119 -0.47 -9.75 -17.13
C GLU A 119 -1.96 -9.44 -17.36
N GLN A 120 -2.83 -9.95 -16.50
CA GLN A 120 -4.29 -9.81 -16.62
C GLN A 120 -4.85 -8.69 -15.75
N LEU A 121 -4.02 -8.05 -14.92
CA LEU A 121 -4.46 -7.07 -13.96
C LEU A 121 -4.25 -5.64 -14.45
N PRO A 122 -5.18 -4.72 -14.13
CA PRO A 122 -4.98 -3.32 -14.40
C PRO A 122 -3.84 -2.76 -13.53
N THR A 123 -3.18 -1.74 -14.05
CA THR A 123 -2.19 -0.97 -13.29
C THR A 123 -2.86 0.30 -12.77
N PRO A 124 -2.67 0.70 -11.49
CA PRO A 124 -3.16 1.98 -11.01
C PRO A 124 -2.62 3.14 -11.84
N ASP A 125 -3.41 4.19 -12.02
CA ASP A 125 -2.94 5.45 -12.63
C ASP A 125 -1.99 6.18 -11.68
N LEU A 126 -2.25 6.07 -10.36
CA LEU A 126 -1.47 6.68 -9.29
C LEU A 126 -1.32 5.72 -8.12
N VAL A 127 -0.10 5.57 -7.62
CA VAL A 127 0.15 4.98 -6.29
C VAL A 127 0.53 6.07 -5.30
N ILE A 128 -0.14 6.09 -4.15
CA ILE A 128 0.19 6.92 -3.00
C ILE A 128 0.90 6.05 -1.98
N TYR A 129 2.22 6.16 -1.89
CA TYR A 129 3.02 5.42 -0.94
C TYR A 129 3.21 6.23 0.35
N LEU A 130 2.60 5.76 1.42
CA LEU A 130 2.74 6.30 2.76
C LEU A 130 4.00 5.73 3.42
N GLN A 131 4.92 6.61 3.80
CA GLN A 131 6.10 6.28 4.58
C GLN A 131 5.96 6.76 6.01
N ALA A 132 6.59 6.05 6.95
CA ALA A 132 6.80 6.52 8.31
C ALA A 132 8.07 5.88 8.86
N THR A 133 8.74 6.55 9.79
CA THR A 133 9.92 5.94 10.42
C THR A 133 9.55 4.67 11.19
N PRO A 134 10.49 3.71 11.34
CA PRO A 134 10.26 2.50 12.11
C PRO A 134 9.74 2.76 13.53
N GLU A 135 10.23 3.82 14.19
CA GLU A 135 9.82 4.21 15.54
C GLU A 135 8.33 4.60 15.60
N VAL A 136 7.87 5.35 14.60
CA VAL A 136 6.45 5.75 14.48
C VAL A 136 5.57 4.54 14.21
N LEU A 137 5.97 3.66 13.30
CA LEU A 137 5.22 2.43 12.98
C LEU A 137 5.12 1.51 14.20
N LYS A 138 6.21 1.32 14.95
CA LYS A 138 6.22 0.58 16.22
C LYS A 138 5.27 1.19 17.25
N LYS A 139 5.25 2.51 17.38
CA LYS A 139 4.31 3.20 18.29
C LYS A 139 2.85 2.96 17.88
N ARG A 140 2.54 3.00 16.57
CA ARG A 140 1.21 2.69 16.02
C ARG A 140 0.82 1.21 16.21
N LEU A 141 1.79 0.29 16.12
CA LEU A 141 1.61 -1.14 16.42
C LEU A 141 1.23 -1.39 17.90
N LYS A 142 1.83 -0.66 18.84
CA LYS A 142 1.48 -0.78 20.26
C LYS A 142 0.10 -0.21 20.61
N LYS A 143 -0.41 0.79 19.89
CA LYS A 143 -1.69 1.49 20.21
C LYS A 143 -2.94 0.63 19.91
N LYS A 144 -2.90 -0.23 18.87
CA LYS A 144 -4.03 -1.12 18.49
C LYS A 144 -3.67 -2.57 18.83
N ASN A 145 -4.37 -3.19 19.77
CA ASN A 145 -4.17 -4.60 20.15
C ASN A 145 -4.77 -5.55 19.09
N ALA A 146 -4.22 -5.61 17.87
CA ALA A 146 -4.60 -6.66 16.92
C ALA A 146 -3.94 -7.97 17.35
N VAL A 147 -4.75 -8.97 17.69
CA VAL A 147 -4.31 -10.26 18.25
C VAL A 147 -3.41 -11.03 17.27
N SER A 148 -3.64 -10.89 15.96
CA SER A 148 -2.87 -11.50 14.89
C SER A 148 -1.47 -10.91 14.68
N GLU A 149 -1.23 -9.65 15.07
CA GLU A 149 0.05 -8.97 14.84
C GLU A 149 1.00 -9.03 16.04
N LYS A 150 0.56 -9.59 17.18
CA LYS A 150 1.41 -9.74 18.38
C LYS A 150 2.58 -10.69 18.17
N ALA A 151 2.53 -11.54 17.15
CA ALA A 151 3.58 -12.49 16.81
C ALA A 151 4.69 -11.88 15.91
N ILE A 152 4.55 -10.63 15.47
CA ILE A 152 5.54 -9.99 14.60
C ILE A 152 6.74 -9.54 15.45
N SER A 153 7.92 -10.09 15.16
CA SER A 153 9.17 -9.65 15.79
C SER A 153 9.57 -8.25 15.32
N GLU A 154 10.30 -7.53 16.17
CA GLU A 154 10.82 -6.19 15.85
C GLU A 154 11.76 -6.22 14.64
N ASP A 155 12.58 -7.27 14.55
CA ASP A 155 13.50 -7.50 13.44
C ASP A 155 12.74 -7.76 12.13
N TYR A 156 11.69 -8.59 12.16
CA TYR A 156 10.88 -8.85 10.97
C TYR A 156 10.19 -7.57 10.48
N LEU A 157 9.67 -6.73 11.39
CA LEU A 157 9.11 -5.45 11.02
C LEU A 157 10.14 -4.53 10.33
N GLN A 158 11.38 -4.51 10.80
CA GLN A 158 12.45 -3.72 10.17
C GLN A 158 12.76 -4.22 8.75
N GLU A 159 12.82 -5.55 8.55
CA GLU A 159 13.03 -6.13 7.22
C GLU A 159 11.87 -5.81 6.27
N VAL A 160 10.62 -5.85 6.76
CA VAL A 160 9.46 -5.40 5.98
C VAL A 160 9.61 -3.94 5.57
N ILE A 161 9.95 -3.03 6.49
CA ILE A 161 10.11 -1.61 6.17
C ILE A 161 11.18 -1.38 5.11
N LYS A 162 12.37 -1.99 5.26
CA LYS A 162 13.45 -1.91 4.27
C LYS A 162 13.02 -2.45 2.91
N ALA A 163 12.29 -3.56 2.89
CA ALA A 163 11.80 -4.16 1.65
C ALA A 163 10.78 -3.24 0.94
N TYR A 164 9.90 -2.56 1.68
CA TYR A 164 9.01 -1.54 1.13
C TYR A 164 9.78 -0.34 0.56
N GLU A 165 10.78 0.18 1.29
CA GLU A 165 11.61 1.29 0.82
C GLU A 165 12.35 0.91 -0.48
N HIS A 166 12.98 -0.27 -0.50
CA HIS A 166 13.67 -0.78 -1.68
C HIS A 166 12.71 -0.97 -2.87
N PHE A 167 11.52 -1.53 -2.62
CA PHE A 167 10.50 -1.73 -3.65
C PHE A 167 10.04 -0.40 -4.28
N PHE A 168 9.67 0.58 -3.46
CA PHE A 168 9.16 1.86 -3.94
C PHE A 168 10.24 2.79 -4.50
N PHE A 169 11.50 2.62 -4.09
CA PHE A 169 12.62 3.30 -4.73
C PHE A 169 12.79 2.91 -6.20
N HIS A 170 12.48 1.65 -6.55
CA HIS A 170 12.57 1.13 -7.91
C HIS A 170 11.21 1.05 -8.63
N TYR A 171 10.14 1.59 -8.05
CA TYR A 171 8.80 1.48 -8.61
C TYR A 171 8.63 2.39 -9.83
N THR A 172 8.25 1.80 -10.96
CA THR A 172 8.07 2.53 -12.23
C THR A 172 6.78 2.16 -12.96
N SER A 173 5.87 1.40 -12.34
CA SER A 173 4.67 0.90 -13.02
C SER A 173 3.61 1.99 -13.24
N SER A 174 3.61 3.05 -12.44
CA SER A 174 2.68 4.18 -12.57
C SER A 174 3.22 5.45 -11.91
N ASP A 175 2.46 6.55 -12.00
CA ASP A 175 2.77 7.79 -11.28
C ASP A 175 2.79 7.50 -9.76
N LEU A 176 3.75 8.05 -9.03
CA LEU A 176 4.01 7.72 -7.63
C LEU A 176 4.05 8.99 -6.78
N LEU A 177 3.21 9.06 -5.76
CA LEU A 177 3.25 10.08 -4.72
C LEU A 177 3.73 9.47 -3.41
N ILE A 178 4.94 9.85 -2.98
CA ILE A 178 5.51 9.42 -1.71
C ILE A 178 5.15 10.45 -0.64
N VAL A 179 4.47 10.01 0.42
CA VAL A 179 3.98 10.87 1.51
C VAL A 179 4.64 10.45 2.81
N ASN A 180 5.42 11.34 3.42
CA ASN A 180 5.99 11.07 4.73
C ASN A 180 4.97 11.39 5.84
N THR A 181 4.47 10.35 6.49
CA THR A 181 3.46 10.41 7.56
C THR A 181 4.05 10.32 8.97
N SER A 182 5.37 10.51 9.13
CA SER A 182 6.04 10.40 10.43
C SER A 182 5.62 11.51 11.39
N GLU A 183 5.45 12.72 10.87
CA GLU A 183 5.09 13.92 11.64
C GLU A 183 3.62 14.34 11.47
N ILE A 184 2.91 13.64 10.58
CA ILE A 184 1.49 13.87 10.32
C ILE A 184 0.65 12.90 11.14
N ASP A 185 -0.49 13.39 11.61
CA ASP A 185 -1.60 12.53 12.01
C ASP A 185 -2.85 12.85 11.18
N PHE A 186 -2.95 12.29 9.97
CA PHE A 186 -4.10 12.53 9.09
C PHE A 186 -5.36 11.78 9.55
N VAL A 187 -5.24 10.96 10.61
CA VAL A 187 -6.36 10.28 11.25
C VAL A 187 -7.02 11.23 12.26
N GLU A 188 -6.22 11.96 13.05
CA GLU A 188 -6.71 12.84 14.11
C GLU A 188 -6.71 14.33 13.72
N ARG A 189 -5.95 14.76 12.70
CA ARG A 189 -5.81 16.17 12.29
C ARG A 189 -6.37 16.42 10.88
N ASN A 190 -7.39 17.27 10.81
CA ASN A 190 -8.07 17.61 9.56
C ASN A 190 -7.20 18.46 8.61
N GLU A 191 -6.37 19.37 9.12
CA GLU A 191 -5.54 20.28 8.30
C GLU A 191 -4.53 19.53 7.41
N ASP A 192 -3.76 18.60 7.99
CA ASP A 192 -2.78 17.79 7.27
C ASP A 192 -3.46 16.94 6.18
N LEU A 193 -4.65 16.43 6.49
CA LEU A 193 -5.47 15.68 5.54
C LEU A 193 -5.92 16.56 4.36
N GLN A 194 -6.35 17.81 4.61
CA GLN A 194 -6.73 18.72 3.52
C GLN A 194 -5.54 19.05 2.62
N GLU A 195 -4.34 19.21 3.17
CA GLU A 195 -3.15 19.47 2.36
C GLU A 195 -2.80 18.28 1.45
N LEU A 196 -2.84 17.07 2.00
CA LEU A 196 -2.66 15.84 1.24
C LEU A 196 -3.70 15.71 0.12
N LEU A 197 -4.98 15.96 0.43
CA LEU A 197 -6.05 15.86 -0.56
C LEU A 197 -5.95 16.92 -1.65
N ARG A 198 -5.50 18.14 -1.30
CA ARG A 198 -5.16 19.17 -2.29
C ARG A 198 -4.03 18.71 -3.20
N LYS A 199 -3.02 18.04 -2.65
CA LYS A 199 -1.89 17.50 -3.43
C LYS A 199 -2.32 16.38 -4.38
N VAL A 200 -3.16 15.45 -3.91
CA VAL A 200 -3.70 14.34 -4.74
C VAL A 200 -4.63 14.84 -5.84
N SER A 201 -5.30 15.98 -5.61
CA SER A 201 -6.17 16.63 -6.59
C SER A 201 -5.40 17.42 -7.66
N ALA A 202 -4.08 17.60 -7.49
CA ALA A 202 -3.22 18.23 -8.49
C ALA A 202 -2.63 17.16 -9.44
N PRO A 203 -2.29 17.52 -10.69
CA PRO A 203 -1.64 16.59 -11.61
C PRO A 203 -0.31 16.06 -11.03
N ILE A 204 -0.23 14.75 -10.85
CA ILE A 204 0.99 14.05 -10.45
C ILE A 204 1.54 13.34 -11.68
N LYS A 205 2.83 13.52 -11.94
CA LYS A 205 3.57 12.88 -13.03
C LYS A 205 4.92 12.41 -12.52
N GLY A 206 5.28 11.18 -12.85
CA GLY A 206 6.46 10.50 -12.33
C GLY A 206 6.41 10.34 -10.81
N THR A 207 7.60 10.28 -10.19
CA THR A 207 7.73 10.21 -8.73
C THR A 207 7.76 11.61 -8.13
N GLN A 208 6.85 11.88 -7.20
CA GLN A 208 6.82 13.12 -6.42
C GLN A 208 6.90 12.83 -4.93
N TYR A 209 7.64 13.65 -4.21
CA TYR A 209 7.75 13.59 -2.76
C TYR A 209 6.88 14.67 -2.14
N PHE A 210 6.09 14.30 -1.13
CA PHE A 210 5.29 15.19 -0.33
C PHE A 210 5.72 15.05 1.14
N LEU A 211 6.34 16.13 1.62
CA LEU A 211 6.69 16.36 3.00
C LEU A 211 5.74 17.45 3.50
N PRO A 212 4.57 17.07 4.03
CA PRO A 212 3.69 18.03 4.70
C PRO A 212 4.47 18.64 5.87
N LEU A 213 4.40 19.95 5.96
CA LEU A 213 5.19 20.74 6.89
C LEU A 213 4.74 20.45 8.32
N GLY A 214 5.33 19.44 8.96
CA GLY A 214 5.32 19.30 10.40
C GLY A 214 6.13 20.43 11.02
N ARG A 215 5.53 21.61 11.23
CA ARG A 215 6.17 22.82 11.77
C ARG A 215 7.50 23.20 11.07
N GLN A 216 7.50 24.32 10.34
CA GLN A 216 8.58 25.27 10.61
C GLN A 216 8.45 25.64 12.09
N GLU A 217 9.40 25.23 12.92
CA GLU A 217 9.67 26.01 14.12
C GLU A 217 9.75 27.46 13.66
N ALA A 218 8.93 28.32 14.25
CA ALA A 218 9.15 29.74 14.19
C ALA A 218 10.59 29.96 14.65
N ALA A 219 11.51 30.11 13.69
CA ALA A 219 12.85 30.57 13.95
C ALA A 219 12.68 31.96 14.55
N SER A 220 12.79 31.99 15.87
CA SER A 220 12.89 33.20 16.67
C SER A 220 13.95 34.11 16.06
N ALA A 221 13.51 35.26 15.56
CA ALA A 221 14.33 36.45 15.36
C ALA A 221 13.54 37.63 15.93
#